data_AF-A0A9P5SEC4-F1
#
_entry.id   AF-A0A9P5SEC4-F1
#
_cell.length_a   1.000
_cell.length_b   1.000
_cell.length_c   1.000
_cell.angle_alpha   90.00
_cell.angle_beta   90.00
_cell.angle_gamma   90.00
#
_symmetry.space_group_name_H-M   'P 1'
#
loop_
_entity.id
_entity.type
_entity.pdbx_description
1 polymer ?
#
loop_
_entity_poly.entity_id
_entity_poly.type
_entity_poly.pdbx_seq_one_letter_code
_entity_poly.pdbx_strand_id
1 'polypeptide(L)'
;MDLQTLSSLDDLLSDVLLDGVHLWFQTHKMSKDYQPLCLPQEAILRIIQKRVIIDRRVPDAVRELLEHARRYLNVYLPSAGFEISQTDRYSALTNKSEACVIATRVFEAGHELRFCAGSIANLTIQEERDLEKKTSDFSVIRTSRRGTCLFLGPARFVNHDCDPNCNFMPVGADVICFKTLKSIDVNEEITTYYGDNYFGVGNQECLCATCESLLYSTATQKTTK
;
A
#
# COMPACT_ATOMS: atom_id res chain seq x y z
N MET A 1 7.08 15.59 -24.32
CA MET A 1 7.68 15.77 -22.97
C MET A 1 8.39 17.11 -23.00
N ASP A 2 8.07 18.00 -22.07
CA ASP A 2 8.74 19.30 -21.98
C ASP A 2 10.13 19.19 -21.33
N LEU A 3 10.90 20.28 -21.38
CA LEU A 3 12.27 20.34 -20.85
C LEU A 3 12.32 20.06 -19.35
N GLN A 4 11.35 20.56 -18.58
CA GLN A 4 11.32 20.41 -17.13
C GLN A 4 11.13 18.93 -16.77
N THR A 5 10.15 18.29 -17.41
CA THR A 5 9.85 16.86 -17.23
C THR A 5 11.04 15.99 -17.61
N LEU A 6 11.68 16.27 -18.76
CA LEU A 6 12.84 15.51 -19.19
C LEU A 6 14.02 15.67 -18.22
N SER A 7 14.26 16.90 -17.75
CA SER A 7 15.32 17.20 -16.77
C SER A 7 15.09 16.46 -15.46
N SER A 8 13.87 16.49 -14.93
CA SER A 8 13.53 15.78 -13.69
C SER A 8 13.64 14.26 -13.83
N LEU A 9 13.29 13.70 -15.00
CA LEU A 9 13.46 12.26 -15.26
C LEU A 9 14.93 11.86 -15.42
N ASP A 10 15.76 12.69 -16.05
CA ASP A 10 17.20 12.47 -16.17
C ASP A 10 17.89 12.52 -14.80
N ASP A 11 17.56 13.52 -13.98
CA ASP A 11 18.05 13.64 -12.60
C ASP A 11 17.68 12.41 -11.76
N LEU A 12 16.42 11.96 -11.86
CA LEU A 12 15.93 10.76 -11.20
C LEU A 12 16.71 9.51 -11.63
N LEU A 13 16.85 9.28 -12.94
CA LEU A 13 17.49 8.07 -13.45
C LEU A 13 19.00 8.06 -13.17
N SER A 14 19.68 9.20 -13.28
CA SER A 14 21.10 9.32 -12.95
C SER A 14 21.36 9.12 -11.45
N ASP A 15 20.49 9.62 -10.57
CA ASP A 15 20.58 9.36 -9.13
C ASP A 15 20.39 7.87 -8.83
N VAL A 16 19.36 7.25 -9.41
CA VAL A 16 19.00 5.85 -9.11
C VAL A 16 19.97 4.84 -9.73
N LEU A 17 20.47 5.08 -10.95
CA LEU A 17 21.22 4.07 -11.72
C LEU A 17 22.74 4.32 -11.76
N LEU A 18 23.21 5.52 -11.41
CA LEU A 18 24.63 5.86 -11.41
C LEU A 18 25.10 6.20 -9.99
N ASP A 19 24.56 7.28 -9.42
CA ASP A 19 24.99 7.81 -8.13
C ASP A 19 24.73 6.79 -7.02
N GLY A 20 23.53 6.24 -6.99
CA GLY A 20 23.12 5.25 -6.00
C GLY A 20 23.60 3.82 -6.29
N VAL A 21 24.34 3.54 -7.36
CA VAL A 21 24.75 2.15 -7.67
C VAL A 21 26.26 2.00 -7.69
N HIS A 22 26.96 2.95 -8.30
CA HIS A 22 28.39 2.80 -8.57
C HIS A 22 29.24 4.02 -8.24
N LEU A 23 28.68 5.23 -8.28
CA LEU A 23 29.45 6.43 -8.00
C LEU A 23 29.43 6.73 -6.50
N TRP A 24 30.56 7.23 -6.00
CA TRP A 24 30.72 7.67 -4.61
C TRP A 24 30.45 9.18 -4.45
N PHE A 25 29.90 9.79 -5.50
CA PHE A 25 29.56 11.21 -5.58
C PHE A 25 28.28 11.39 -6.40
N GLN A 26 27.67 12.57 -6.29
CA GLN A 26 26.47 12.92 -7.06
C GLN A 26 26.82 13.56 -8.40
N THR A 27 26.21 13.07 -9.46
CA THR A 27 26.34 13.67 -10.79
C THR A 27 25.59 15.00 -10.87
N HIS A 28 25.93 15.82 -11.87
CA HIS A 28 25.28 17.10 -12.11
C HIS A 28 23.77 16.94 -12.31
N LYS A 29 22.96 17.79 -11.67
CA LYS A 29 21.50 17.77 -11.77
C LYS A 29 20.95 19.06 -12.39
N MET A 30 19.93 18.93 -13.22
CA MET A 30 19.35 20.02 -14.01
C MET A 30 18.20 20.71 -13.29
N SER A 31 17.45 19.98 -12.46
CA SER A 31 16.32 20.48 -11.69
C SER A 31 16.80 21.25 -10.46
N LYS A 32 16.28 22.48 -10.30
CA LYS A 32 16.53 23.31 -9.11
C LYS A 32 15.93 22.73 -7.83
N ASP A 33 14.89 21.91 -8.00
CA ASP A 33 14.16 21.27 -6.90
C ASP A 33 14.58 19.81 -6.71
N TYR A 34 15.71 19.40 -7.30
CA TYR A 34 16.23 18.04 -7.16
C TYR A 34 16.47 17.71 -5.69
N GLN A 35 16.03 16.52 -5.29
CA GLN A 35 16.32 15.93 -3.99
C GLN A 35 16.79 14.48 -4.19
N PRO A 36 17.91 14.06 -3.57
CA PRO A 36 18.42 12.70 -3.70
C PRO A 36 17.45 11.68 -3.09
N LEU A 37 17.34 10.52 -3.73
CA LEU A 37 16.54 9.41 -3.23
C LEU A 37 17.40 8.45 -2.40
N CYS A 38 16.92 8.15 -1.18
CA CYS A 38 17.47 7.07 -0.36
C CYS A 38 16.83 5.73 -0.76
N LEU A 39 17.34 5.10 -1.82
CA LEU A 39 16.88 3.79 -2.27
C LEU A 39 17.80 2.66 -1.80
N PRO A 40 17.27 1.44 -1.60
CA PRO A 40 18.07 0.25 -1.34
C PRO A 40 18.84 -0.15 -2.61
N GLN A 41 20.04 0.39 -2.73
CA GLN A 41 20.98 0.26 -3.85
C GLN A 41 21.20 -1.20 -4.28
N GLU A 42 21.26 -2.11 -3.31
CA GLU A 42 21.46 -3.55 -3.50
C GLU A 42 20.37 -4.23 -4.35
N ALA A 43 19.12 -3.76 -4.29
CA ALA A 43 18.06 -4.34 -5.10
C ALA A 43 18.25 -4.00 -6.58
N ILE A 44 18.56 -2.73 -6.87
CA ILE A 44 18.77 -2.23 -8.23
C ILE A 44 20.04 -2.86 -8.83
N LEU A 45 21.13 -2.91 -8.05
CA LEU A 45 22.39 -3.51 -8.49
C LEU A 45 22.20 -4.99 -8.88
N ARG A 46 21.46 -5.76 -8.09
CA ARG A 46 21.15 -7.17 -8.42
C ARG A 46 20.39 -7.32 -9.73
N ILE A 47 19.42 -6.44 -10.00
CA ILE A 47 18.68 -6.46 -11.28
C ILE A 47 19.63 -6.15 -12.44
N ILE A 48 20.49 -5.14 -12.32
CA ILE A 48 21.46 -4.77 -13.35
C ILE A 48 22.43 -5.93 -13.62
N GLN A 49 23.06 -6.47 -12.59
CA GLN A 49 24.02 -7.58 -12.72
C GLN A 49 23.39 -8.79 -13.40
N LYS A 50 22.21 -9.22 -12.94
CA LYS A 50 21.54 -10.41 -13.48
C LYS A 50 20.97 -10.16 -14.87
N ARG A 51 20.11 -9.16 -15.04
CA ARG A 51 19.31 -8.98 -16.26
C ARG A 51 20.06 -8.28 -17.37
N VAL A 52 20.91 -7.31 -17.04
CA VAL A 52 21.61 -6.49 -18.04
C VAL A 52 22.98 -7.09 -18.37
N ILE A 53 23.80 -7.42 -17.37
CA ILE A 53 25.18 -7.88 -17.59
C ILE A 53 25.21 -9.37 -17.98
N ILE A 54 24.60 -10.24 -17.16
CA ILE A 54 24.62 -11.69 -17.38
C ILE A 54 23.65 -12.09 -18.50
N ASP A 55 22.36 -11.82 -18.34
CA ASP A 55 21.32 -12.28 -19.27
C ASP A 55 21.32 -11.47 -20.59
N ARG A 56 21.88 -10.26 -20.60
CA ARG A 56 21.83 -9.29 -21.73
C ARG A 56 20.41 -8.98 -22.22
N ARG A 57 19.44 -8.93 -21.31
CA ARG A 57 18.03 -8.62 -21.58
C ARG A 57 17.56 -7.40 -20.81
N VAL A 58 17.89 -6.22 -21.34
CA VAL A 58 17.43 -4.92 -20.79
C VAL A 58 15.89 -4.85 -20.64
N PRO A 59 15.05 -5.35 -21.56
CA PRO A 59 13.60 -5.30 -21.38
C PRO A 59 13.11 -6.04 -20.12
N ASP A 60 13.80 -7.11 -19.72
CA ASP A 60 13.47 -7.85 -18.51
C ASP A 60 13.83 -7.06 -17.25
N ALA A 61 14.97 -6.34 -17.27
CA ALA A 61 15.37 -5.42 -16.19
C ALA A 61 14.35 -4.27 -16.02
N VAL A 62 13.96 -3.65 -17.13
CA VAL A 62 12.94 -2.57 -17.13
C VAL A 62 11.62 -3.08 -16.56
N ARG A 63 11.17 -4.27 -17.02
CA ARG A 63 9.95 -4.88 -16.50
C ARG A 63 10.03 -5.12 -15.00
N GLU A 64 11.14 -5.67 -14.50
CA GLU A 64 11.34 -5.99 -13.08
C GLU A 64 11.35 -4.71 -12.21
N LEU A 65 12.02 -3.64 -12.65
CA LEU A 65 12.03 -2.34 -11.97
C LEU A 65 10.65 -1.67 -11.95
N LEU A 66 9.90 -1.77 -13.04
CA LEU A 66 8.60 -1.10 -13.19
C LEU A 66 7.41 -1.93 -12.68
N GLU A 67 7.61 -3.19 -12.32
CA GLU A 67 6.54 -4.10 -11.91
C GLU A 67 5.76 -3.55 -10.69
N HIS A 68 6.45 -2.96 -9.71
CA HIS A 68 5.78 -2.33 -8.56
C HIS A 68 5.10 -1.02 -8.95
N ALA A 69 5.73 -0.19 -9.77
CA ALA A 69 5.16 1.05 -10.28
C ALA A 69 3.87 0.82 -11.07
N ARG A 70 3.80 -0.27 -11.87
CA ARG A 70 2.60 -0.63 -12.63
C ARG A 70 1.36 -0.78 -11.74
N ARG A 71 1.49 -1.30 -10.52
CA ARG A 71 0.36 -1.45 -9.59
C ARG A 71 -0.21 -0.09 -9.19
N TYR A 72 0.65 0.88 -8.90
CA TYR A 72 0.23 2.25 -8.57
C TYR A 72 -0.35 2.98 -9.78
N LEU A 73 0.24 2.82 -10.97
CA LEU A 73 -0.30 3.43 -12.18
C LEU A 73 -1.70 2.92 -12.52
N ASN A 74 -1.96 1.62 -12.27
CA ASN A 74 -3.28 1.02 -12.49
C ASN A 74 -4.39 1.63 -11.62
N VAL A 75 -4.07 2.27 -10.48
CA VAL A 75 -5.07 2.97 -9.64
C VAL A 75 -5.76 4.08 -10.41
N TYR A 76 -5.07 4.74 -11.34
CA TYR A 76 -5.60 5.86 -12.11
C TYR A 76 -6.45 5.43 -13.32
N LEU A 77 -6.56 4.14 -13.61
CA LEU A 77 -7.43 3.67 -14.69
C LEU A 77 -8.89 3.89 -14.30
N PRO A 78 -9.77 4.44 -15.16
CA PRO A 78 -11.20 4.51 -14.88
C PRO A 78 -11.82 3.14 -14.59
N SER A 79 -11.26 2.07 -15.16
CA SER A 79 -11.67 0.69 -14.89
C SER A 79 -11.29 0.19 -13.49
N ALA A 80 -10.36 0.86 -12.79
CA ALA A 80 -10.08 0.58 -11.38
C ALA A 80 -11.34 0.79 -10.52
N GLY A 81 -12.08 1.87 -10.80
CA GLY A 81 -13.34 2.17 -10.12
C GLY A 81 -13.18 2.62 -8.67
N PHE A 82 -11.96 2.97 -8.24
CA PHE A 82 -11.67 3.53 -6.93
C PHE A 82 -10.54 4.56 -7.05
N GLU A 83 -10.36 5.36 -6.01
CA GLU A 83 -9.23 6.26 -5.84
C GLU A 83 -8.65 6.15 -4.43
N ILE A 84 -7.41 6.60 -4.27
CA ILE A 84 -6.79 6.77 -2.94
C ILE A 84 -7.10 8.19 -2.49
N SER A 85 -7.74 8.34 -1.34
CA SER A 85 -8.12 9.63 -0.76
C SER A 85 -7.51 9.78 0.65
N GLN A 86 -7.66 10.96 1.24
CA GLN A 86 -7.25 11.24 2.62
C GLN A 86 -8.37 10.87 3.59
N THR A 87 -8.01 10.34 4.76
CA THR A 87 -8.91 10.17 5.91
C THR A 87 -8.26 10.70 7.18
N ASP A 88 -9.06 11.40 7.98
CA ASP A 88 -8.65 11.88 9.30
C ASP A 88 -9.26 11.03 10.44
N ARG A 89 -9.98 9.95 10.10
CA ARG A 89 -10.67 9.06 11.07
C ARG A 89 -9.75 8.57 12.18
N TYR A 90 -8.50 8.26 11.85
CA TYR A 90 -7.52 7.68 12.77
C TYR A 90 -6.51 8.72 13.30
N SER A 91 -6.62 9.98 12.86
CA SER A 91 -5.67 11.05 13.19
C SER A 91 -5.51 11.31 14.68
N ALA A 92 -6.56 11.07 15.47
CA ALA A 92 -6.54 11.21 16.93
C ALA A 92 -5.53 10.26 17.60
N LEU A 93 -5.22 9.12 16.98
CA LEU A 93 -4.25 8.15 17.48
C LEU A 93 -2.88 8.31 16.80
N THR A 94 -2.88 8.54 15.49
CA THR A 94 -1.65 8.54 14.69
C THR A 94 -0.94 9.88 14.64
N ASN A 95 -1.63 10.96 15.03
CA ASN A 95 -1.18 12.36 14.89
C ASN A 95 -0.77 12.74 13.45
N LYS A 96 -1.32 12.04 12.46
CA LYS A 96 -1.03 12.22 11.03
C LYS A 96 -2.29 12.03 10.20
N SER A 97 -2.32 12.64 9.02
CA SER A 97 -3.32 12.32 8.00
C SER A 97 -2.99 10.96 7.40
N GLU A 98 -4.02 10.10 7.29
CA GLU A 98 -3.89 8.77 6.69
C GLU A 98 -4.58 8.73 5.33
N ALA A 99 -4.41 7.61 4.63
CA ALA A 99 -5.05 7.39 3.34
C ALA A 99 -6.13 6.30 3.46
N CYS A 100 -7.15 6.41 2.61
CA CYS A 100 -8.20 5.42 2.44
C CYS A 100 -8.43 5.13 0.96
N VAL A 101 -9.25 4.12 0.68
CA VAL A 101 -9.67 3.78 -0.68
C VAL A 101 -11.16 4.09 -0.82
N ILE A 102 -11.53 4.95 -1.77
CA ILE A 102 -12.91 5.37 -1.99
C ILE A 102 -13.39 4.86 -3.36
N ALA A 103 -14.60 4.30 -3.40
CA ALA A 103 -15.22 3.85 -4.64
C ALA A 103 -15.64 5.04 -5.51
N THR A 104 -15.25 5.04 -6.79
CA THR A 104 -15.64 6.06 -7.78
C THR A 104 -16.75 5.59 -8.72
N ARG A 105 -17.22 4.36 -8.52
CA ARG A 105 -18.38 3.75 -9.18
C ARG A 105 -19.02 2.74 -8.24
N VAL A 106 -20.24 2.31 -8.57
CA VAL A 106 -20.89 1.21 -7.88
C VAL A 106 -20.14 -0.11 -8.14
N PHE A 107 -19.98 -0.92 -7.10
CA PHE A 107 -19.54 -2.30 -7.19
C PHE A 107 -20.61 -3.24 -6.65
N GLU A 108 -20.97 -4.24 -7.46
CA GLU A 108 -21.85 -5.32 -7.03
C GLU A 108 -21.14 -6.29 -6.07
N ALA A 109 -21.92 -7.02 -5.27
CA ALA A 109 -21.38 -8.09 -4.44
C ALA A 109 -20.71 -9.18 -5.29
N GLY A 110 -19.53 -9.65 -4.85
CA GLY A 110 -18.72 -10.64 -5.54
C GLY A 110 -17.80 -10.09 -6.63
N HIS A 111 -17.77 -8.77 -6.87
CA HIS A 111 -16.84 -8.14 -7.79
C HIS A 111 -15.39 -8.24 -7.31
N GLU A 112 -14.46 -8.42 -8.23
CA GLU A 112 -13.04 -8.56 -7.92
C GLU A 112 -12.28 -7.26 -8.23
N LEU A 113 -11.74 -6.64 -7.19
CA LEU A 113 -10.99 -5.38 -7.25
C LEU A 113 -9.54 -5.62 -7.66
N ARG A 114 -9.31 -6.17 -8.87
CA ARG A 114 -8.00 -6.62 -9.35
C ARG A 114 -6.94 -5.51 -9.45
N PHE A 115 -7.38 -4.25 -9.61
CA PHE A 115 -6.49 -3.10 -9.64
C PHE A 115 -6.10 -2.61 -8.23
N CYS A 116 -6.89 -2.93 -7.20
CA CYS A 116 -6.54 -2.73 -5.80
C CYS A 116 -5.73 -3.94 -5.29
N ALA A 117 -4.57 -4.17 -5.93
CA ALA A 117 -3.71 -5.30 -5.62
C ALA A 117 -2.52 -4.88 -4.75
N GLY A 118 -2.01 -5.83 -3.98
CA GLY A 118 -0.80 -5.66 -3.18
C GLY A 118 0.06 -6.90 -3.18
N SER A 119 1.34 -6.69 -2.91
CA SER A 119 2.29 -7.77 -2.65
C SER A 119 2.34 -8.07 -1.15
N ILE A 120 2.45 -9.35 -0.81
CA ILE A 120 2.65 -9.80 0.57
C ILE A 120 4.11 -10.21 0.74
N ALA A 121 4.78 -9.65 1.74
CA ALA A 121 6.09 -10.12 2.19
C ALA A 121 5.95 -10.76 3.57
N ASN A 122 6.39 -12.01 3.72
CA ASN A 122 6.47 -12.66 5.03
C ASN A 122 7.68 -12.09 5.77
N LEU A 123 7.47 -11.68 7.02
CA LEU A 123 8.54 -11.15 7.86
C LEU A 123 9.15 -12.26 8.71
N THR A 124 10.47 -12.27 8.79
CA THR A 124 11.19 -13.02 9.82
C THR A 124 10.98 -12.37 11.18
N ILE A 125 11.21 -13.13 12.27
CA ILE A 125 11.11 -12.62 13.65
C ILE A 125 12.04 -11.42 13.87
N GLN A 126 13.22 -11.41 13.22
CA GLN A 126 14.16 -10.30 13.34
C GLN A 126 13.65 -9.05 12.62
N GLU A 127 13.10 -9.20 11.41
CA GLU A 127 12.49 -8.09 10.66
C GLU A 127 11.26 -7.52 11.39
N GLU A 128 10.43 -8.38 11.99
CA GLU A 128 9.30 -7.97 12.83
C GLU A 128 9.78 -7.07 14.00
N ARG A 129 10.78 -7.53 14.76
CA ARG A 129 11.37 -6.76 15.87
C ARG A 129 12.02 -5.45 15.44
N ASP A 130 12.65 -5.44 14.28
CA ASP A 130 13.32 -4.24 13.78
C ASP A 130 12.32 -3.22 13.21
N LEU A 131 11.18 -3.68 12.68
CA LEU A 131 10.06 -2.84 12.27
C LEU A 131 9.33 -2.23 13.48
N GLU A 132 9.06 -3.02 14.52
CA GLU A 132 8.45 -2.54 15.78
C GLU A 132 9.24 -1.38 16.41
N LYS A 133 10.57 -1.39 16.28
CA LYS A 133 11.45 -0.31 16.78
C LYS A 133 11.45 0.95 15.94
N LYS A 134 11.11 0.85 14.64
CA LYS A 134 11.30 1.96 13.69
C LYS A 134 10.12 2.92 13.64
N THR A 135 8.88 2.43 13.60
CA THR A 135 7.63 3.22 13.73
C THR A 135 6.41 2.27 13.75
N SER A 136 5.29 2.67 14.36
CA SER A 136 4.02 1.93 14.43
C SER A 136 3.19 1.88 13.14
N ASP A 137 3.57 2.59 12.07
CA ASP A 137 2.67 2.96 10.96
C ASP A 137 2.68 1.96 9.78
N PHE A 138 2.95 0.68 10.02
CA PHE A 138 3.06 -0.31 8.94
C PHE A 138 1.79 -1.15 8.79
N SER A 139 1.42 -1.44 7.54
CA SER A 139 0.34 -2.35 7.14
C SER A 139 0.75 -3.82 7.39
N VAL A 140 0.93 -4.18 8.67
CA VAL A 140 1.42 -5.49 9.13
C VAL A 140 0.26 -6.32 9.63
N ILE A 141 -0.10 -7.39 8.92
CA ILE A 141 -1.16 -8.30 9.34
C ILE A 141 -0.56 -9.62 9.82
N ARG A 142 -1.04 -10.12 10.96
CA ARG A 142 -0.71 -11.47 11.43
C ARG A 142 -1.75 -12.45 10.91
N THR A 143 -1.30 -13.46 10.18
CA THR A 143 -2.16 -14.53 9.69
C THR A 143 -1.76 -15.87 10.32
N SER A 144 -2.73 -16.71 10.63
CA SER A 144 -2.47 -18.05 11.20
C SER A 144 -1.70 -18.97 10.24
N ARG A 145 -1.78 -18.71 8.92
CA ARG A 145 -1.15 -19.54 7.87
C ARG A 145 0.27 -19.09 7.49
N ARG A 146 0.57 -17.79 7.52
CA ARG A 146 1.85 -17.23 7.05
C ARG A 146 2.63 -16.48 8.13
N GLY A 147 2.12 -16.40 9.35
CA GLY A 147 2.70 -15.56 10.39
C GLY A 147 2.51 -14.07 10.08
N THR A 148 3.48 -13.26 10.49
CA THR A 148 3.44 -11.80 10.32
C THR A 148 3.80 -11.42 8.88
N CYS A 149 2.92 -10.66 8.24
CA CYS A 149 2.98 -10.31 6.82
C CYS A 149 2.94 -8.78 6.65
N LEU A 150 3.80 -8.24 5.80
CA LEU A 150 3.77 -6.84 5.39
C LEU A 150 3.06 -6.70 4.04
N PHE A 151 2.12 -5.76 3.95
CA PHE A 151 1.44 -5.43 2.69
C PHE A 151 2.07 -4.22 2.01
N LEU A 152 2.28 -4.35 0.70
CA LEU A 152 2.87 -3.33 -0.17
C LEU A 152 1.98 -3.11 -1.40
N GLY A 153 2.06 -1.92 -2.00
CA GLY A 153 1.23 -1.53 -3.14
C GLY A 153 -0.14 -0.96 -2.72
N PRO A 154 -1.02 -0.62 -3.68
CA PRO A 154 -2.29 0.06 -3.41
C PRO A 154 -3.18 -0.59 -2.34
N ALA A 155 -3.19 -1.92 -2.24
CA ALA A 155 -3.98 -2.63 -1.24
C ALA A 155 -3.64 -2.26 0.22
N ARG A 156 -2.47 -1.69 0.49
CA ARG A 156 -2.05 -1.28 1.84
C ARG A 156 -2.86 -0.12 2.43
N PHE A 157 -3.62 0.58 1.59
CA PHE A 157 -4.46 1.73 1.96
C PHE A 157 -5.94 1.35 2.17
N VAL A 158 -6.31 0.08 1.99
CA VAL A 158 -7.66 -0.41 2.30
C VAL A 158 -7.75 -0.60 3.80
N ASN A 159 -8.55 0.23 4.46
CA ASN A 159 -8.65 0.26 5.92
C ASN A 159 -9.46 -0.89 6.49
N HIS A 160 -9.34 -1.06 7.81
CA HIS A 160 -10.12 -2.03 8.56
C HIS A 160 -11.54 -1.54 8.84
N ASP A 161 -12.51 -2.44 8.69
CA ASP A 161 -13.81 -2.32 9.35
C ASP A 161 -14.25 -3.67 9.93
N CYS A 162 -14.93 -3.65 11.08
CA CYS A 162 -15.44 -4.85 11.75
C CYS A 162 -16.64 -5.48 11.01
N ASP A 163 -17.36 -4.72 10.19
CA ASP A 163 -18.33 -5.18 9.18
C ASP A 163 -17.92 -4.68 7.79
N PRO A 164 -16.84 -5.23 7.22
CA PRO A 164 -16.24 -4.71 6.00
C PRO A 164 -17.12 -4.96 4.78
N ASN A 165 -16.88 -4.20 3.71
CA ASN A 165 -17.50 -4.47 2.41
C ASN A 165 -16.66 -5.34 1.48
N CYS A 166 -15.41 -5.66 1.83
CA CYS A 166 -14.55 -6.55 1.07
C CYS A 166 -13.87 -7.61 1.95
N ASN A 167 -13.39 -8.67 1.31
CA ASN A 167 -12.44 -9.62 1.88
C ASN A 167 -11.18 -9.77 1.03
N PHE A 168 -10.11 -10.29 1.64
CA PHE A 168 -8.88 -10.61 0.92
C PHE A 168 -9.11 -11.77 -0.06
N MET A 169 -8.65 -11.57 -1.29
CA MET A 169 -8.64 -12.58 -2.35
C MET A 169 -7.21 -12.81 -2.86
N PRO A 170 -6.61 -14.00 -2.65
CA PRO A 170 -5.31 -14.32 -3.21
C PRO A 170 -5.38 -14.49 -4.73
N VAL A 171 -4.46 -13.86 -5.45
CA VAL A 171 -4.36 -13.93 -6.92
C VAL A 171 -3.13 -14.73 -7.37
N GLY A 172 -2.13 -14.86 -6.49
CA GLY A 172 -0.92 -15.64 -6.74
C GLY A 172 -0.21 -16.00 -5.44
N ALA A 173 1.05 -16.45 -5.54
CA ALA A 173 1.83 -16.84 -4.37
C ALA A 173 1.96 -15.70 -3.36
N ASP A 174 2.34 -14.50 -3.82
CA ASP A 174 2.64 -13.35 -2.97
C ASP A 174 1.86 -12.10 -3.39
N VAL A 175 0.68 -12.30 -4.00
CA VAL A 175 -0.18 -11.21 -4.47
C VAL A 175 -1.61 -11.42 -3.98
N ILE A 176 -2.17 -10.36 -3.38
CA ILE A 176 -3.57 -10.27 -2.98
C ILE A 176 -4.27 -9.13 -3.72
N CYS A 177 -5.59 -9.24 -3.79
CA CYS A 177 -6.50 -8.13 -4.04
C CYS A 177 -7.75 -8.34 -3.17
N PHE A 178 -8.86 -7.71 -3.54
CA PHE A 178 -10.10 -7.77 -2.77
C PHE A 178 -11.26 -8.31 -3.59
N LYS A 179 -12.19 -8.97 -2.91
CA LYS A 179 -13.49 -9.31 -3.47
C LYS A 179 -14.58 -8.68 -2.61
N THR A 180 -15.54 -8.02 -3.26
CA THR A 180 -16.64 -7.36 -2.56
C THR A 180 -17.58 -8.40 -1.94
N LEU A 181 -18.00 -8.15 -0.71
CA LEU A 181 -18.94 -8.98 0.06
C LEU A 181 -20.37 -8.47 -0.10
N LYS A 182 -20.53 -7.15 -0.22
CA LYS A 182 -21.79 -6.42 -0.37
C LYS A 182 -21.63 -5.37 -1.47
N SER A 183 -22.75 -4.77 -1.90
CA SER A 183 -22.69 -3.63 -2.82
C SER A 183 -21.88 -2.50 -2.18
N ILE A 184 -21.13 -1.75 -2.99
CA ILE A 184 -20.38 -0.56 -2.57
C ILE A 184 -20.82 0.58 -3.47
N ASP A 185 -21.39 1.62 -2.89
CA ASP A 185 -21.86 2.79 -3.63
C ASP A 185 -20.73 3.79 -3.91
N VAL A 186 -20.99 4.72 -4.83
CA VAL A 186 -20.05 5.80 -5.13
C VAL A 186 -19.80 6.63 -3.86
N ASN A 187 -18.53 6.94 -3.60
CA ASN A 187 -18.02 7.62 -2.41
C ASN A 187 -18.02 6.79 -1.12
N GLU A 188 -18.39 5.50 -1.17
CA GLU A 188 -18.18 4.63 -0.02
C GLU A 188 -16.72 4.20 0.09
N GLU A 189 -16.25 4.08 1.33
CA GLU A 189 -14.90 3.58 1.62
C GLU A 189 -14.85 2.06 1.40
N ILE A 190 -13.85 1.59 0.65
CA ILE A 190 -13.55 0.18 0.49
C ILE A 190 -12.77 -0.27 1.73
N THR A 191 -13.33 -1.23 2.47
CA THR A 191 -12.78 -1.71 3.74
C THR A 191 -12.67 -3.23 3.76
N THR A 192 -11.76 -3.76 4.58
CA THR A 192 -11.54 -5.20 4.77
C THR A 192 -11.43 -5.56 6.25
N TYR A 193 -11.43 -6.85 6.57
CA TYR A 193 -11.20 -7.32 7.92
C TYR A 193 -9.75 -7.75 8.13
N TYR A 194 -9.03 -7.08 9.02
CA TYR A 194 -7.63 -7.42 9.32
C TYR A 194 -7.46 -8.66 10.21
N GLY A 195 -8.44 -8.97 11.07
CA GLY A 195 -8.39 -10.08 12.02
C GLY A 195 -8.99 -9.72 13.38
N ASP A 196 -9.21 -10.73 14.24
CA ASP A 196 -9.96 -10.61 15.50
C ASP A 196 -9.28 -9.78 16.59
N ASN A 197 -7.96 -9.63 16.53
CA ASN A 197 -7.15 -9.01 17.59
C ASN A 197 -6.11 -8.04 17.02
N TYR A 198 -6.43 -7.38 15.92
CA TYR A 198 -5.51 -6.43 15.31
C TYR A 198 -5.39 -5.16 16.17
N PHE A 199 -6.53 -4.65 16.65
CA PHE A 199 -6.63 -3.46 17.50
C PHE A 199 -6.91 -3.87 18.95
N GLY A 200 -5.97 -4.58 19.56
CA GLY A 200 -6.12 -5.15 20.90
C GLY A 200 -7.02 -6.39 20.93
N VAL A 201 -7.22 -6.97 22.13
CA VAL A 201 -8.01 -8.19 22.29
C VAL A 201 -9.46 -7.95 21.87
N GLY A 202 -9.96 -8.72 20.91
CA GLY A 202 -11.31 -8.59 20.37
C GLY A 202 -11.55 -7.26 19.64
N ASN A 203 -10.50 -6.62 19.10
CA ASN A 203 -10.55 -5.31 18.44
C ASN A 203 -11.18 -4.20 19.31
N GLN A 204 -10.97 -4.26 20.63
CA GLN A 204 -11.51 -3.27 21.58
C GLN A 204 -10.99 -1.84 21.37
N GLU A 205 -9.84 -1.69 20.71
CA GLU A 205 -9.23 -0.39 20.41
C GLU A 205 -9.54 0.07 18.97
N CYS A 206 -10.44 -0.63 18.26
CA CYS A 206 -10.78 -0.33 16.88
C CYS A 206 -11.62 0.95 16.74
N LEU A 207 -11.22 1.79 15.79
CA LEU A 207 -11.84 3.08 15.46
C LEU A 207 -12.61 3.05 14.12
N CYS A 208 -13.04 1.87 13.67
CA CYS A 208 -13.81 1.76 12.43
C CYS A 208 -15.25 2.29 12.58
N ALA A 209 -15.90 2.58 11.46
CA ALA A 209 -17.25 3.16 11.44
C ALA A 209 -18.29 2.25 12.11
N THR A 210 -18.14 0.92 11.94
CA THR A 210 -19.00 -0.05 12.60
C THR A 210 -18.87 0.00 14.13
N CYS A 211 -17.65 0.07 14.67
CA CYS A 211 -17.41 0.19 16.10
C CYS A 211 -17.97 1.49 16.68
N GLU A 212 -17.77 2.62 16.00
CA GLU A 212 -18.33 3.92 16.39
C GLU A 212 -19.87 3.88 16.49
N SER A 213 -20.51 3.27 15.49
CA SER A 213 -21.97 3.15 15.43
C SER A 213 -22.54 2.29 16.57
N LEU A 214 -21.84 1.21 16.95
CA LEU A 214 -22.23 0.37 18.08
C LEU A 214 -22.06 1.08 19.44
N LEU A 215 -21.00 1.87 19.61
CA LEU A 215 -20.79 2.69 20.81
C LEU A 215 -21.91 3.72 20.99
N TYR A 216 -22.30 4.42 19.91
CA TYR A 216 -23.41 5.35 19.94
C TYR A 216 -24.75 4.66 20.30
N SER A 217 -25.01 3.49 19.70
CA SER A 217 -26.22 2.71 19.96
C SER A 217 -26.33 2.23 21.40
N THR A 218 -25.21 1.91 22.04
CA THR A 218 -25.20 1.51 23.47
C THR A 218 -25.34 2.70 24.43
N ALA A 219 -24.80 3.87 24.08
CA ALA A 219 -24.92 5.10 24.88
C ALA A 219 -26.36 5.64 24.90
N THR A 220 -27.08 5.56 23.78
CA THR A 220 -28.48 5.98 23.67
C THR A 220 -29.45 5.07 24.43
N GLN A 221 -29.17 3.78 24.52
CA GLN A 221 -29.96 2.84 25.34
C GLN A 221 -29.76 3.01 26.86
N LYS A 222 -28.62 3.58 27.29
CA LYS A 222 -28.36 3.87 28.71
C LYS A 222 -29.00 5.18 29.20
N THR A 223 -29.37 6.08 28.30
CA THR A 223 -30.01 7.37 28.62
C THR A 223 -31.54 7.34 28.60
N THR A 224 -32.12 6.21 28.16
CA THR A 224 -33.57 5.96 28.09
C THR A 224 -34.08 4.97 29.16
N LYS A 225 -33.24 4.64 30.14
CA LYS A 225 -33.61 3.93 31.38
C LYS A 225 -33.30 4.81 32.58
#